data_AF-A0A2R6K9X3-F1
#
_entry.id   AF-A0A2R6K9X3-F1
#
_cell.length_a   1.000
_cell.length_b   1.000
_cell.length_c   1.000
_cell.angle_alpha   90.00
_cell.angle_beta   90.00
_cell.angle_gamma   90.00
#
_symmetry.space_group_name_H-M   'P 1'
#
loop_
_entity.id
_entity.type
_entity.pdbx_description
1 polymer ?
#
loop_
_entity_poly.entity_id
_entity_poly.type
_entity_poly.pdbx_seq_one_letter_code
_entity_poly.pdbx_strand_id
1 'polypeptide(L)'
;MERARRAIPLVPASESECCARLLDRLGLEARDAAREWLTFGRALGFVTESDSGFRRRREEPIEEELAPTFRERVYGVREVLAVLREADEPLSAEAVAERFGDHVPQWERYRYPDPEAIWGERARRILGWTVYFGLVERVNEGYLPAEDRSA
;
A
#
# COMPACT_ATOMS: atom_id res chain seq x y z
N MET A 1 9.37 0.77 -6.25
CA MET A 1 8.63 2.05 -6.38
C MET A 1 9.09 2.92 -7.54
N GLU A 2 10.39 3.14 -7.73
CA GLU A 2 10.89 4.09 -8.75
C GLU A 2 10.42 3.80 -10.19
N ARG A 3 10.30 2.52 -10.59
CA ARG A 3 9.74 2.14 -11.89
C ARG A 3 8.30 2.64 -12.09
N ALA A 4 7.47 2.55 -11.04
CA ALA A 4 6.09 3.03 -11.05
C ALA A 4 6.04 4.56 -11.16
N ARG A 5 6.86 5.27 -10.37
CA ARG A 5 6.99 6.74 -10.44
C ARG A 5 7.41 7.18 -11.85
N ARG A 6 8.38 6.49 -12.46
CA ARG A 6 8.86 6.80 -13.82
C ARG A 6 7.88 6.46 -14.93
N ALA A 7 6.90 5.59 -14.67
CA ALA A 7 5.82 5.31 -15.62
C ALA A 7 4.88 6.51 -15.74
N ILE A 8 4.67 7.27 -14.66
CA ILE A 8 3.85 8.48 -14.69
C ILE A 8 4.60 9.64 -15.36
N PRO A 9 3.98 10.35 -16.31
CA PRO A 9 4.61 11.46 -17.02
C PRO A 9 4.83 12.69 -16.14
N LEU A 10 5.78 13.54 -16.53
CA LEU A 10 6.02 14.85 -15.89
C LEU A 10 4.95 15.88 -16.28
N VAL A 11 4.42 15.77 -17.50
CA VAL A 11 3.30 16.57 -17.98
C VAL A 11 2.01 15.81 -17.65
N PRO A 12 0.94 16.48 -17.16
CA PRO A 12 -0.32 15.82 -16.87
C PRO A 12 -0.83 14.97 -18.04
N ALA A 13 -1.24 13.74 -17.71
CA ALA A 13 -1.87 12.82 -18.65
C ALA A 13 -3.12 12.20 -18.03
N SER A 14 -4.01 11.68 -18.89
CA SER A 14 -5.24 11.03 -18.43
C SER A 14 -4.96 9.80 -17.54
N GLU A 15 -5.93 9.42 -16.71
CA GLU A 15 -5.87 8.17 -15.94
C GLU A 15 -5.61 6.97 -16.86
N SER A 16 -6.32 6.89 -17.98
CA SER A 16 -6.19 5.81 -18.97
C SER A 16 -4.76 5.68 -19.49
N GLU A 17 -4.12 6.80 -19.82
CA GLU A 17 -2.74 6.80 -20.30
C GLU A 17 -1.77 6.38 -19.19
N CYS A 18 -1.95 6.92 -17.98
CA CYS A 18 -1.12 6.54 -16.84
C CYS A 18 -1.24 5.05 -16.51
N CYS A 19 -2.46 4.51 -16.56
CA CYS A 19 -2.70 3.08 -16.35
C CYS A 19 -2.04 2.23 -17.44
N ALA A 20 -2.15 2.62 -18.71
CA ALA A 20 -1.49 1.91 -19.81
C ALA A 20 0.04 1.88 -19.64
N ARG A 21 0.63 3.01 -19.22
CA ARG A 21 2.08 3.09 -18.94
C ARG A 21 2.49 2.23 -17.74
N LEU A 22 1.66 2.19 -16.69
CA LEU A 22 1.92 1.35 -15.51
C LEU A 22 1.81 -0.15 -15.84
N LEU A 23 0.78 -0.54 -16.61
CA LEU A 23 0.61 -1.90 -17.11
C LEU A 23 1.86 -2.38 -17.85
N ASP A 24 2.32 -1.60 -18.82
CA ASP A 24 3.50 -1.89 -19.62
C ASP A 24 4.79 -1.93 -18.78
N ARG A 25 5.06 -0.86 -18.02
CA ARG A 25 6.32 -0.71 -17.27
C ARG A 25 6.50 -1.68 -16.11
N LEU A 26 5.41 -2.14 -15.52
CA LEU A 26 5.43 -3.01 -14.34
C LEU A 26 4.97 -4.44 -14.64
N GLY A 27 4.52 -4.73 -15.87
CA GLY A 27 3.99 -6.03 -16.26
C GLY A 27 2.75 -6.40 -15.45
N LEU A 28 1.84 -5.44 -15.23
CA LEU A 28 0.62 -5.70 -14.46
C LEU A 28 -0.39 -6.48 -15.33
N GLU A 29 -1.15 -7.36 -14.69
CA GLU A 29 -2.10 -8.24 -15.39
C GLU A 29 -3.41 -7.54 -15.77
N ALA A 30 -3.79 -6.50 -15.04
CA ALA A 30 -5.07 -5.84 -15.21
C ALA A 30 -5.01 -4.33 -14.97
N ARG A 31 -5.88 -3.59 -15.66
CA ARG A 31 -6.01 -2.13 -15.53
C ARG A 31 -6.34 -1.68 -14.11
N ASP A 32 -7.11 -2.47 -13.37
CA ASP A 32 -7.46 -2.12 -11.99
C ASP A 32 -6.24 -2.15 -11.07
N ALA A 33 -5.30 -3.09 -11.27
CA ALA A 33 -4.01 -3.06 -10.57
C ALA A 33 -3.23 -1.78 -10.89
N ALA A 34 -3.29 -1.28 -12.12
CA ALA A 34 -2.66 -0.01 -12.49
C ALA A 34 -3.31 1.21 -11.82
N ARG A 35 -4.65 1.21 -11.67
CA ARG A 35 -5.38 2.25 -10.92
C ARG A 35 -5.02 2.25 -9.44
N GLU A 36 -4.86 1.06 -8.85
CA GLU A 36 -4.39 0.93 -7.47
C GLU A 36 -2.99 1.52 -7.30
N TRP A 37 -2.07 1.24 -8.23
CA TRP A 37 -0.74 1.86 -8.24
C TRP A 37 -0.79 3.38 -8.35
N LEU A 38 -1.69 3.93 -9.17
CA LEU A 38 -1.87 5.38 -9.30
C LEU A 38 -2.37 6.01 -8.00
N THR A 39 -3.35 5.37 -7.36
CA THR A 39 -3.88 5.77 -6.05
C THR A 39 -2.81 5.68 -4.96
N PHE A 40 -2.03 4.59 -4.95
CA PHE A 40 -0.94 4.39 -4.00
C PHE A 40 0.15 5.46 -4.17
N GLY A 41 0.51 5.79 -5.41
CA GLY A 41 1.47 6.86 -5.68
C GLY A 41 1.00 8.25 -5.29
N ARG A 42 -0.31 8.49 -5.31
CA ARG A 42 -0.90 9.72 -4.74
C ARG A 42 -0.82 9.74 -3.23
N ALA A 43 -1.15 8.63 -2.58
CA ALA A 43 -1.05 8.51 -1.12
C ALA A 43 0.39 8.80 -0.66
N LEU A 44 1.39 8.23 -1.34
CA LEU A 44 2.81 8.46 -1.08
C LEU A 44 3.35 9.81 -1.59
N GLY A 45 2.50 10.65 -2.18
CA GLY A 45 2.86 12.02 -2.56
C GLY A 45 3.72 12.17 -3.80
N PHE A 46 4.07 11.09 -4.52
CA PHE A 46 4.87 11.19 -5.74
C PHE A 46 4.05 11.33 -7.03
N VAL A 47 2.72 11.15 -6.94
CA VAL A 47 1.76 11.47 -8.01
C VAL A 47 0.87 12.62 -7.55
N THR A 48 0.64 13.58 -8.44
CA THR A 48 -0.33 14.66 -8.26
C THR A 48 -1.46 14.50 -9.27
N GLU A 49 -2.69 14.47 -8.78
CA GLU A 49 -3.90 14.62 -9.60
C GLU A 49 -4.27 16.11 -9.67
N SER A 50 -4.73 16.54 -10.83
CA SER A 50 -5.27 17.87 -11.10
C SER A 50 -6.36 17.76 -12.17
N ASP A 51 -7.06 18.85 -12.46
CA ASP A 51 -8.10 18.86 -13.50
C ASP A 51 -7.58 18.48 -14.90
N SER A 52 -6.29 18.65 -15.15
CA SER A 52 -5.62 18.24 -16.40
C SER A 52 -5.09 16.80 -16.37
N GLY A 53 -5.35 16.04 -15.31
CA GLY A 53 -4.94 14.65 -15.14
C GLY A 53 -3.82 14.45 -14.13
N PHE A 54 -3.08 13.36 -14.30
CA PHE A 54 -2.07 12.85 -13.37
C PHE A 54 -0.66 13.15 -13.88
N ARG A 55 0.20 13.59 -12.97
CA ARG A 55 1.64 13.76 -13.22
C ARG A 55 2.47 13.27 -12.04
N ARG A 56 3.72 12.88 -12.29
CA ARG A 56 4.69 12.65 -11.21
C ARG A 56 5.21 13.97 -10.68
N ARG A 57 5.56 14.02 -9.39
CA ARG A 57 6.35 15.13 -8.83
C ARG A 57 7.77 15.11 -9.43
N ARG A 58 8.36 16.30 -9.56
CA ARG A 58 9.71 16.45 -10.11
C ARG A 58 10.75 16.05 -9.08
N GLU A 59 10.50 16.46 -7.85
CA GLU A 59 11.25 16.12 -6.66
C GLU A 59 11.18 14.62 -6.44
N GLU A 60 12.30 14.04 -6.05
CA GLU A 60 12.32 12.66 -5.60
C GLU A 60 11.66 12.58 -4.22
N PRO A 61 10.98 11.46 -3.90
CA PRO A 61 10.45 11.27 -2.55
C PRO A 61 11.58 11.34 -1.53
N ILE A 62 11.36 12.06 -0.44
CA ILE A 62 12.25 12.06 0.71
C ILE A 62 12.07 10.71 1.40
N GLU A 63 13.14 9.92 1.48
CA GLU A 63 13.07 8.51 1.90
C GLU A 63 12.54 8.38 3.33
N GLU A 64 12.99 9.28 4.21
CA GLU A 64 12.61 9.35 5.62
C GLU A 64 11.12 9.70 5.81
N GLU A 65 10.48 10.35 4.83
CA GLU A 65 9.06 10.72 4.88
C GLU A 65 8.15 9.61 4.32
N LEU A 66 8.68 8.60 3.62
CA LEU A 66 7.86 7.58 2.97
C LEU A 66 7.13 6.69 3.98
N ALA A 67 7.83 6.22 5.01
CA ALA A 67 7.25 5.37 6.05
C ALA A 67 6.11 6.05 6.83
N PRO A 68 6.27 7.28 7.37
CA PRO A 68 5.17 7.98 8.04
C PRO A 68 4.04 8.31 7.05
N THR A 69 4.34 8.76 5.83
CA THR A 69 3.32 9.04 4.81
C THR A 69 2.50 7.79 4.47
N PHE A 70 3.16 6.65 4.31
CA PHE A 70 2.51 5.36 4.06
C PHE A 70 1.58 4.98 5.22
N ARG A 71 2.08 5.04 6.45
CA ARG A 71 1.31 4.75 7.67
C ARG A 71 0.07 5.63 7.80
N GLU A 72 0.18 6.90 7.45
CA GLU A 72 -0.92 7.87 7.63
C GLU A 72 -1.93 7.86 6.49
N ARG A 73 -1.50 7.65 5.25
CA ARG A 73 -2.33 7.89 4.06
C ARG A 73 -2.83 6.63 3.38
N VAL A 74 -2.33 5.45 3.74
CA VAL A 74 -2.79 4.19 3.17
C VAL A 74 -3.75 3.49 4.13
N TYR A 75 -4.99 3.33 3.68
CA TYR A 75 -6.05 2.68 4.46
C TYR A 75 -5.68 1.24 4.86
N GLY A 76 -5.85 0.92 6.13
CA GLY A 76 -5.58 -0.41 6.71
C GLY A 76 -4.19 -0.57 7.31
N VAL A 77 -3.26 0.36 7.06
CA VAL A 77 -1.89 0.23 7.59
C VAL A 77 -1.86 0.37 9.10
N ARG A 78 -2.59 1.34 9.66
CA ARG A 78 -2.61 1.57 11.11
C ARG A 78 -3.23 0.39 11.86
N GLU A 79 -4.24 -0.23 11.26
CA GLU A 79 -4.95 -1.38 11.77
C GLU A 79 -4.04 -2.62 11.76
N VAL A 80 -3.35 -2.90 10.64
CA VAL A 80 -2.34 -3.98 10.58
C VAL A 80 -1.24 -3.78 11.62
N LEU A 81 -0.74 -2.54 11.76
CA LEU A 81 0.27 -2.22 12.78
C LEU A 81 -0.27 -2.31 14.22
N ALA A 82 -1.58 -2.11 14.43
CA ALA A 82 -2.20 -2.30 15.75
C ALA A 82 -2.29 -3.78 16.09
N VAL A 83 -2.77 -4.60 15.16
CA VAL A 83 -2.83 -6.07 15.28
C VAL A 83 -1.48 -6.66 15.68
N LEU A 84 -0.39 -6.19 15.06
CA LEU A 84 0.97 -6.65 15.38
C LEU A 84 1.48 -6.17 16.74
N ARG A 85 1.10 -4.96 17.18
CA ARG A 85 1.50 -4.41 18.49
C ARG A 85 0.76 -5.05 19.67
N GLU A 86 -0.44 -5.54 19.43
CA GLU A 86 -1.26 -6.21 20.43
C GLU A 86 -0.90 -7.70 20.61
N ALA A 87 -0.03 -8.25 19.75
CA ALA A 87 0.43 -9.62 19.83
C ALA A 87 1.70 -9.75 20.68
N ASP A 88 1.71 -10.75 21.57
CA ASP A 88 2.89 -11.08 22.39
C ASP A 88 3.97 -11.85 21.61
N GLU A 89 3.59 -12.46 20.48
CA GLU A 89 4.46 -13.27 19.62
C GLU A 89 4.31 -12.88 18.14
N PRO A 90 5.31 -13.17 17.29
CA PRO A 90 5.22 -12.89 15.85
C PRO A 90 4.00 -13.56 15.21
N LEU A 91 3.20 -12.79 14.47
CA LEU A 91 1.99 -13.31 13.81
C LEU A 91 2.27 -13.74 12.38
N SER A 92 1.69 -14.85 11.93
CA SER A 92 1.67 -15.22 10.51
C SER A 92 0.86 -14.21 9.69
N ALA A 93 1.05 -14.21 8.36
CA ALA A 93 0.28 -13.35 7.47
C ALA A 93 -1.23 -13.66 7.53
N GLU A 94 -1.57 -14.94 7.69
CA GLU A 94 -2.93 -15.45 7.83
C GLU A 94 -3.58 -14.93 9.12
N ALA A 95 -2.87 -14.99 10.25
CA ALA A 95 -3.37 -14.50 11.53
C ALA A 95 -3.57 -12.97 11.51
N VAL A 96 -2.68 -12.23 10.85
CA VAL A 96 -2.86 -10.79 10.64
C VAL A 96 -4.08 -10.51 9.77
N ALA A 97 -4.26 -11.25 8.67
CA ALA A 97 -5.38 -11.08 7.76
C ALA A 97 -6.74 -11.32 8.45
N GLU A 98 -6.83 -12.37 9.27
CA GLU A 98 -8.02 -12.70 10.05
C GLU A 98 -8.37 -11.54 11.01
N ARG A 99 -7.43 -11.14 11.87
CA ARG A 99 -7.64 -10.05 12.85
C ARG A 99 -7.88 -8.70 12.18
N PHE A 100 -7.19 -8.41 11.07
CA PHE A 100 -7.44 -7.20 10.28
C PHE A 100 -8.86 -7.18 9.72
N GLY A 101 -9.36 -8.34 9.27
CA GLY A 101 -10.73 -8.52 8.80
C GLY A 101 -11.75 -8.00 9.82
N ASP A 102 -11.55 -8.28 11.11
CA ASP A 102 -12.41 -7.81 12.21
C ASP A 102 -12.55 -6.29 12.33
N HIS A 103 -11.56 -5.53 11.86
CA HIS A 103 -11.62 -4.08 11.81
C HIS A 103 -12.35 -3.52 10.60
N VAL A 104 -12.58 -4.33 9.56
CA VAL A 104 -13.28 -3.91 8.35
C VAL A 104 -14.78 -3.71 8.64
N PRO A 105 -15.34 -2.52 8.39
CA PRO A 105 -16.76 -2.26 8.58
C PRO A 105 -17.65 -3.25 7.83
N GLN A 106 -18.71 -3.71 8.47
CA GLN A 106 -19.65 -4.70 7.90
C GLN A 106 -20.18 -4.28 6.51
N TRP A 107 -20.53 -3.01 6.32
CA TRP A 107 -21.02 -2.51 5.02
C TRP A 107 -19.99 -2.62 3.89
N GLU A 108 -18.69 -2.56 4.19
CA GLU A 108 -17.64 -2.76 3.19
C GLU A 108 -17.48 -4.24 2.84
N ARG A 109 -17.70 -5.14 3.80
CA ARG A 109 -17.65 -6.58 3.55
C ARG A 109 -18.72 -7.00 2.53
N TYR A 110 -19.95 -6.48 2.63
CA TYR A 110 -21.03 -6.82 1.69
C TYR A 110 -20.83 -6.32 0.24
N ARG A 111 -19.77 -5.54 -0.03
CA ARG A 111 -19.47 -5.05 -1.38
C ARG A 111 -18.89 -6.13 -2.30
N TYR A 112 -18.38 -7.23 -1.74
CA TYR A 112 -17.65 -8.25 -2.47
C TYR A 112 -18.30 -9.64 -2.30
N PRO A 113 -18.22 -10.51 -3.32
CA PRO A 113 -18.73 -11.87 -3.23
C PRO A 113 -17.91 -12.77 -2.29
N ASP A 114 -16.61 -12.49 -2.14
CA ASP A 114 -15.70 -13.15 -1.19
C ASP A 114 -14.90 -12.07 -0.44
N PRO A 115 -15.44 -11.53 0.67
CA PRO A 115 -14.79 -10.46 1.41
C PRO A 115 -13.51 -10.93 2.09
N GLU A 116 -13.47 -12.16 2.59
CA GLU A 116 -12.32 -12.72 3.32
C GLU A 116 -11.10 -12.81 2.41
N ALA A 117 -11.27 -13.30 1.18
CA ALA A 117 -10.18 -13.33 0.20
C ALA A 117 -9.66 -11.92 -0.12
N ILE A 118 -10.56 -10.98 -0.41
CA ILE A 118 -10.19 -9.60 -0.79
C ILE A 118 -9.44 -8.88 0.34
N TRP A 119 -9.97 -8.97 1.57
CA TRP A 119 -9.34 -8.32 2.72
C TRP A 119 -8.07 -9.03 3.18
N GLY A 120 -7.98 -10.35 3.02
CA GLY A 120 -6.78 -11.11 3.27
C GLY A 120 -5.65 -10.80 2.29
N GLU A 121 -5.93 -10.72 0.99
CA GLU A 121 -4.95 -10.25 0.00
C GLU A 121 -4.48 -8.82 0.28
N ARG A 122 -5.41 -7.94 0.69
CA ARG A 122 -5.08 -6.59 1.09
C ARG A 122 -4.14 -6.57 2.30
N ALA A 123 -4.43 -7.33 3.35
CA ALA A 123 -3.60 -7.42 4.55
C ALA A 123 -2.18 -7.92 4.22
N ARG A 124 -2.06 -8.98 3.39
CA ARG A 124 -0.77 -9.49 2.92
C ARG A 124 0.03 -8.45 2.14
N ARG A 125 -0.64 -7.68 1.27
CA ARG A 125 0.00 -6.60 0.52
C ARG A 125 0.49 -5.49 1.46
N ILE A 126 -0.32 -5.10 2.44
CA ILE A 126 0.06 -4.11 3.46
C ILE A 126 1.28 -4.60 4.24
N LEU A 127 1.30 -5.87 4.69
CA LEU A 127 2.46 -6.46 5.38
C LEU A 127 3.74 -6.39 4.55
N GLY A 128 3.66 -6.70 3.25
CA GLY A 128 4.80 -6.56 2.35
C GLY A 128 5.34 -5.13 2.29
N TRP A 129 4.45 -4.14 2.27
CA TRP A 129 4.83 -2.73 2.29
C TRP A 129 5.35 -2.25 3.65
N THR A 130 4.76 -2.70 4.76
CA THR A 130 5.26 -2.34 6.10
C THR A 130 6.68 -2.86 6.31
N VAL A 131 7.00 -4.05 5.81
CA VAL A 131 8.37 -4.57 5.78
C VAL A 131 9.27 -3.73 4.87
N TYR A 132 8.81 -3.41 3.65
CA TYR A 132 9.57 -2.57 2.72
C TYR A 132 9.92 -1.19 3.31
N PHE A 133 9.02 -0.59 4.09
CA PHE A 133 9.22 0.70 4.75
C PHE A 133 9.87 0.59 6.14
N GLY A 134 10.29 -0.62 6.57
CA GLY A 134 10.97 -0.82 7.85
C GLY A 134 10.09 -0.60 9.09
N LEU A 135 8.75 -0.63 8.94
CA LEU A 135 7.79 -0.51 10.04
C LEU A 135 7.55 -1.85 10.76
N VAL A 136 7.85 -2.95 10.08
CA VAL A 136 7.63 -4.33 10.53
C VAL A 136 8.85 -5.15 10.14
N GLU A 137 9.25 -6.05 11.02
CA GLU A 137 10.28 -7.04 10.74
C GLU A 137 9.63 -8.40 10.51
N ARG A 138 10.18 -9.15 9.55
CA ARG A 138 9.78 -10.54 9.30
C ARG A 138 10.76 -11.47 10.01
N VAL A 139 10.26 -12.29 10.93
CA VAL A 139 11.05 -13.24 11.71
C VAL A 139 10.46 -14.63 11.52
N ASN A 140 11.28 -15.55 11.00
CA ASN A 140 10.83 -16.86 10.54
C ASN A 140 9.63 -16.70 9.57
N GLU A 141 8.49 -17.27 9.91
CA GLU A 141 7.24 -17.18 9.15
C GLU A 141 6.30 -16.07 9.65
N GLY A 142 6.68 -15.36 10.71
CA GLY A 142 5.87 -14.34 11.37
C GLY A 142 6.35 -12.90 11.14
N TYR A 143 5.53 -11.97 11.61
CA TYR A 143 5.75 -10.54 11.55
C TYR A 143 5.64 -9.95 12.95
N LEU A 144 6.51 -9.00 13.28
CA LEU A 144 6.42 -8.19 14.50
C LEU A 144 6.74 -6.71 14.18
N PRO A 145 6.27 -5.75 14.98
CA PRO A 145 6.63 -4.35 14.80
C PRO A 145 8.15 -4.19 14.81
N ALA A 146 8.72 -3.37 13.92
CA ALA A 146 10.12 -2.99 14.08
C ALA A 146 10.27 -2.24 15.41
N GLU A 147 11.35 -2.52 16.15
CA GLU A 147 11.67 -1.69 17.32
C GLU A 147 11.80 -0.24 16.85
N ASP A 148 11.20 0.71 17.59
CA ASP A 148 11.38 2.13 17.32
C ASP A 148 12.89 2.41 17.36
N ARG A 149 13.53 2.52 16.19
CA ARG A 149 14.88 3.05 16.04
C ARG A 149 14.83 4.57 16.27
N SER A 150 14.32 4.98 17.42
CA SER A 150 14.49 6.33 17.95
C SER A 150 15.74 6.32 18.82
N ALA A 151 16.88 6.59 18.19
CA ALA A 151 18.11 7.01 18.84
C ALA A 151 18.60 8.31 18.18
#